data_AF-A0A2J8X5D5-F1
#
_entry.id   AF-A0A2J8X5D5-F1
#
_cell.length_a   1.000
_cell.length_b   1.000
_cell.length_c   1.000
_cell.angle_alpha   90.00
_cell.angle_beta   90.00
_cell.angle_gamma   90.00
#
_symmetry.space_group_name_H-M   'P 1'
#
loop_
_entity.id
_entity.type
_entity.pdbx_description
1 polymer ?
#
loop_
_entity_poly.entity_id
_entity_poly.type
_entity_poly.pdbx_seq_one_letter_code
_entity_poly.pdbx_strand_id
1 'polypeptide(L)'
;LCHNKQSKVYLPEPPFPHAELIQTNKLKHYPSIHGDFSNDFRQPCVVFTGHPSLRFGDVVHFMELWGKSSLNTVIFTEPDFSYLEALAPYQPLAMKCIYCPIDTRLNFIQVSKLLKEVQPLHVVCPEQYTQPPPAQSHRMDLMIDCQPPAMSYRRAEVLALPFKRRYEKIEIMPELADSLVPMEIKPGISLATVSAVLHTKDNKHLLQPPPRPAQPTSGKKRKRVSDDVPDCKVLKPLLSGSIPVEQFVQTLEKKVQPSLQSVIYRSHSCSPPTPPLSFLLEQHGFSDIKVEDTAKGHIVLLQEAETLIQIEEDSTHIICDNDEMLRVRLRDLVLKFLQKF
;
A
#
# COMPACT_ATOMS: atom_id res chain seq x y z
N LEU A 1 32.95 -9.15 2.06
CA LEU A 1 34.03 -10.16 1.91
C LEU A 1 33.41 -11.52 1.60
N CYS A 2 33.98 -12.33 0.71
CA CYS A 2 33.51 -13.72 0.54
C CYS A 2 33.79 -14.55 1.81
N HIS A 3 33.08 -15.68 1.99
CA HIS A 3 33.19 -16.51 3.19
C HIS A 3 34.65 -16.84 3.56
N ASN A 4 35.46 -17.31 2.61
CA ASN A 4 36.87 -17.61 2.84
C ASN A 4 37.67 -16.41 3.38
N LYS A 5 37.42 -15.20 2.88
CA LYS A 5 38.08 -13.98 3.38
C LYS A 5 37.55 -13.59 4.76
N GLN A 6 36.26 -13.81 5.04
CA GLN A 6 35.69 -13.60 6.38
C GLN A 6 36.33 -14.55 7.39
N SER A 7 36.48 -15.83 7.05
CA SER A 7 37.13 -16.83 7.91
C SER A 7 38.56 -16.45 8.25
N LYS A 8 39.32 -15.90 7.30
CA LYS A 8 40.67 -15.38 7.57
C LYS A 8 40.68 -14.27 8.64
N VAL A 9 39.73 -13.34 8.58
CA VAL A 9 39.61 -12.28 9.61
C VAL A 9 39.32 -12.87 11.00
N TYR A 10 38.51 -13.93 11.07
CA TYR A 10 38.25 -14.63 12.34
C TYR A 10 39.46 -15.37 12.90
N LEU A 11 40.42 -15.76 12.04
CA LEU A 11 41.65 -16.47 12.40
C LEU A 11 42.88 -15.55 12.55
N PRO A 12 42.67 -14.27 12.89
CA PRO A 12 43.63 -13.17 12.70
C PRO A 12 44.55 -13.21 11.47
N GLU A 13 44.13 -13.84 10.38
CA GLU A 13 44.90 -13.94 9.15
C GLU A 13 44.58 -12.78 8.21
N PRO A 14 45.57 -12.26 7.46
CA PRO A 14 45.32 -11.19 6.50
C PRO A 14 44.35 -11.66 5.39
N PRO A 15 43.18 -11.00 5.24
CA PRO A 15 42.18 -11.42 4.25
C PRO A 15 42.58 -11.06 2.81
N PHE A 16 43.61 -10.24 2.64
CA PHE A 16 44.09 -9.76 1.35
C PHE A 16 45.60 -9.99 1.18
N PRO A 17 46.06 -10.30 -0.04
CA PRO A 17 47.47 -10.64 -0.30
C PRO A 17 48.42 -9.44 -0.13
N HIS A 18 47.93 -8.20 -0.20
CA HIS A 18 48.79 -7.03 -0.06
C HIS A 18 49.43 -6.90 1.33
N ALA A 19 48.83 -7.49 2.37
CA ALA A 19 49.43 -7.49 3.71
C ALA A 19 50.78 -8.21 3.72
N GLU A 20 50.90 -9.34 3.02
CA GLU A 20 52.17 -10.07 2.88
C GLU A 20 53.20 -9.25 2.08
N LEU A 21 52.76 -8.53 1.05
CA LEU A 21 53.65 -7.64 0.28
C LEU A 21 54.21 -6.50 1.12
N ILE A 22 53.42 -5.98 2.06
CA ILE A 22 53.87 -4.96 3.02
C ILE A 22 54.88 -5.57 4.00
N GLN A 23 54.58 -6.73 4.58
CA GLN A 23 55.48 -7.42 5.52
C GLN A 23 56.82 -7.81 4.88
N THR A 24 56.80 -8.23 3.61
CA THR A 24 58.01 -8.58 2.85
C THR A 24 58.72 -7.39 2.20
N ASN A 25 58.26 -6.16 2.49
CA ASN A 25 58.81 -4.91 1.97
C ASN A 25 58.81 -4.79 0.43
N LYS A 26 57.92 -5.54 -0.23
CA LYS A 26 57.67 -5.51 -1.68
C LYS A 26 56.64 -4.46 -2.08
N LEU A 27 55.80 -4.03 -1.13
CA LEU A 27 54.87 -2.93 -1.26
C LEU A 27 55.10 -1.96 -0.10
N LYS A 28 55.43 -0.71 -0.42
CA LYS A 28 55.62 0.35 0.56
C LYS A 28 54.54 1.41 0.39
N HIS A 29 54.00 1.90 1.51
CA HIS A 29 53.03 2.96 1.53
C HIS A 29 53.71 4.27 1.96
N TYR A 30 53.50 5.33 1.17
CA TYR A 30 53.98 6.66 1.49
C TYR A 30 52.79 7.62 1.54
N PRO A 31 52.68 8.46 2.59
CA PRO A 31 51.58 9.41 2.71
C PRO A 31 51.72 10.61 1.76
N SER A 32 52.94 10.89 1.29
CA SER A 32 53.23 11.96 0.35
C SER A 32 54.48 11.63 -0.47
N ILE A 33 54.59 12.26 -1.64
CA ILE A 33 55.82 12.32 -2.45
C ILE A 33 56.98 13.01 -1.71
N HIS A 34 56.68 13.92 -0.78
CA HIS A 34 57.67 14.64 0.00
C HIS A 34 58.17 13.79 1.19
N GLY A 35 59.49 13.73 1.39
CA GLY A 35 60.12 12.98 2.47
C GLY A 35 60.61 11.60 2.05
N ASP A 36 60.21 10.56 2.79
CA ASP A 36 60.76 9.20 2.69
C ASP A 36 60.65 8.60 1.29
N PHE A 37 59.59 8.92 0.54
CA PHE A 37 59.44 8.45 -0.84
C PHE A 37 60.62 8.87 -1.71
N SER A 38 61.07 10.12 -1.61
CA SER A 38 62.16 10.64 -2.43
C SER A 38 63.52 9.97 -2.12
N ASN A 39 63.71 9.52 -0.88
CA ASN A 39 64.92 8.81 -0.46
C ASN A 39 64.92 7.34 -0.90
N ASP A 40 63.76 6.70 -0.89
CA ASP A 40 63.60 5.28 -1.21
C ASP A 40 63.28 5.01 -2.68
N PHE A 41 63.01 6.06 -3.46
CA PHE A 41 62.64 5.97 -4.87
C PHE A 41 63.76 5.31 -5.70
N ARG A 42 63.43 4.21 -6.37
CA ARG A 42 64.31 3.49 -7.29
C ARG A 42 63.55 3.10 -8.55
N GLN A 43 64.21 3.19 -9.70
CA GLN A 43 63.69 2.72 -10.98
C GLN A 43 64.35 1.38 -11.35
N PRO A 44 63.60 0.40 -11.90
CA PRO A 44 62.18 0.45 -12.24
C PRO A 44 61.27 0.26 -11.02
N CYS A 45 60.14 0.96 -10.99
CA CYS A 45 59.10 0.76 -9.97
C CYS A 45 57.69 0.96 -10.56
N VAL A 46 56.68 0.50 -9.80
CA VAL A 46 55.27 0.74 -10.08
C VAL A 46 54.72 1.60 -8.94
N VAL A 47 54.07 2.71 -9.29
CA VAL A 47 53.47 3.62 -8.33
C VAL A 47 51.97 3.64 -8.52
N PHE A 48 51.25 3.34 -7.44
CA PHE A 48 49.81 3.49 -7.36
C PHE A 48 49.50 4.84 -6.72
N THR A 49 48.82 5.71 -7.44
CA THR A 49 48.39 7.02 -6.94
C THR A 49 46.93 7.22 -7.24
N GLY A 50 46.15 7.49 -6.20
CA GLY A 50 44.74 7.85 -6.36
C GLY A 50 44.62 9.26 -6.93
N HIS A 51 43.73 9.44 -7.89
CA HIS A 51 43.34 10.75 -8.35
C HIS A 51 41.90 10.71 -8.88
N PRO A 52 41.11 11.76 -8.69
CA PRO A 52 39.80 11.83 -9.33
C PRO A 52 39.87 12.41 -10.75
N SER A 53 40.90 13.20 -11.10
CA SER A 53 40.91 13.94 -12.38
C SER A 53 42.28 14.29 -12.98
N LEU A 54 43.40 13.89 -12.36
CA LEU A 54 44.74 14.41 -12.68
C LEU A 54 44.87 15.94 -12.59
N ARG A 55 44.11 16.60 -11.70
CA ARG A 55 44.20 18.06 -11.49
C ARG A 55 44.76 18.46 -10.14
N PHE A 56 44.90 17.51 -9.22
CA PHE A 56 45.41 17.77 -7.87
C PHE A 56 45.97 16.49 -7.25
N GLY A 57 46.70 16.67 -6.15
CA GLY A 57 47.42 15.61 -5.46
C GLY A 57 48.76 15.28 -6.10
N ASP A 58 49.43 14.27 -5.55
CA ASP A 58 50.81 13.90 -5.91
C ASP A 58 50.96 13.40 -7.35
N VAL A 59 49.86 12.94 -7.95
CA VAL A 59 49.86 12.48 -9.35
C VAL A 59 50.30 13.56 -10.34
N VAL A 60 50.01 14.84 -10.06
CA VAL A 60 50.40 15.96 -10.92
C VAL A 60 51.92 16.05 -11.00
N HIS A 61 52.60 15.91 -9.85
CA HIS A 61 54.06 15.89 -9.78
C HIS A 61 54.66 14.68 -10.51
N PHE A 62 54.03 13.50 -10.41
CA PHE A 62 54.47 12.33 -11.17
C PHE A 62 54.33 12.52 -12.68
N MET A 63 53.24 13.14 -13.14
CA MET A 63 53.06 13.47 -14.56
C MET A 63 54.13 14.45 -15.06
N GLU A 64 54.49 15.47 -14.27
CA GLU A 64 55.57 16.39 -14.60
C GLU A 64 56.95 15.71 -14.63
N LEU A 65 57.22 14.83 -13.66
CA LEU A 65 58.51 14.15 -13.52
C LEU A 65 58.71 13.07 -14.59
N TRP A 66 57.67 12.32 -14.93
CA TRP A 66 57.77 11.12 -15.78
C TRP A 66 57.22 11.30 -17.18
N GLY A 67 56.44 12.36 -17.44
CA GLY A 67 55.75 12.59 -18.71
C GLY A 67 56.67 12.78 -19.92
N LYS A 68 57.89 13.26 -19.70
CA LYS A 68 58.88 13.55 -20.76
C LYS A 68 59.64 12.32 -21.27
N SER A 69 59.50 11.16 -20.63
CA SER A 69 60.23 9.94 -21.00
C SER A 69 59.29 8.89 -21.58
N SER A 70 59.61 8.40 -22.78
CA SER A 70 58.89 7.31 -23.45
C SER A 70 59.14 5.93 -22.83
N LEU A 71 60.07 5.84 -21.88
CA LEU A 71 60.28 4.65 -21.06
C LEU A 71 59.18 4.48 -20.00
N ASN A 72 58.49 5.57 -19.65
CA ASN A 72 57.43 5.56 -18.65
C ASN A 72 56.06 5.29 -19.28
N THR A 73 55.16 4.70 -18.50
CA THR A 73 53.79 4.38 -18.91
C THR A 73 52.80 4.76 -17.82
N VAL A 74 51.71 5.43 -18.18
CA VAL A 74 50.57 5.70 -17.31
C VAL A 74 49.42 4.80 -17.72
N ILE A 75 48.82 4.12 -16.74
CA ILE A 75 47.70 3.20 -16.94
C ILE A 75 46.49 3.76 -16.19
N PHE A 76 45.42 4.02 -16.93
CA PHE A 76 44.14 4.47 -16.37
C PHE A 76 43.23 3.28 -16.17
N THR A 77 42.75 3.11 -14.94
CA THR A 77 41.88 1.98 -14.55
C THR A 77 40.44 2.37 -14.26
N GLU A 78 40.12 3.67 -14.20
CA GLU A 78 38.77 4.16 -13.90
C GLU A 78 37.93 4.33 -15.16
N PRO A 79 36.76 3.67 -15.28
CA PRO A 79 35.90 3.76 -16.46
C PRO A 79 35.08 5.05 -16.52
N ASP A 80 34.82 5.70 -15.38
CA ASP A 80 33.85 6.80 -15.28
C ASP A 80 34.44 8.16 -15.66
N PHE A 81 35.75 8.24 -15.92
CA PHE A 81 36.44 9.48 -16.29
C PHE A 81 37.12 9.36 -17.65
N SER A 82 36.98 10.38 -18.48
CA SER A 82 37.68 10.45 -19.77
C SER A 82 39.19 10.65 -19.53
N TYR A 83 39.97 9.59 -19.73
CA TYR A 83 41.42 9.66 -19.60
C TYR A 83 42.05 10.67 -20.58
N LEU A 84 41.44 10.87 -21.76
CA LEU A 84 41.88 11.85 -22.75
C LEU A 84 41.73 13.28 -22.22
N GLU A 85 40.60 13.61 -21.59
CA GLU A 85 40.39 14.93 -20.97
C GLU A 85 41.33 15.14 -19.78
N ALA A 86 41.54 14.10 -18.97
CA ALA A 86 42.48 14.14 -17.86
C ALA A 86 43.90 14.47 -18.35
N LEU A 87 44.33 13.85 -19.45
CA LEU A 87 45.66 14.04 -20.06
C LEU A 87 45.82 15.34 -20.84
N ALA A 88 44.74 16.03 -21.24
CA ALA A 88 44.80 17.15 -22.17
C ALA A 88 45.81 18.26 -21.77
N PRO A 89 45.95 18.68 -20.50
CA PRO A 89 46.92 19.70 -20.10
C PRO A 89 48.38 19.23 -20.08
N TYR A 90 48.63 17.93 -20.13
CA TYR A 90 49.98 17.36 -20.12
C TYR A 90 50.53 17.13 -21.53
N GLN A 91 49.78 17.50 -22.57
CA GLN A 91 50.22 17.37 -23.96
C GLN A 91 51.19 18.51 -24.35
N PRO A 92 52.25 18.25 -25.14
CA PRO A 92 52.62 16.93 -25.68
C PRO A 92 53.29 16.03 -24.63
N LEU A 93 52.90 14.76 -24.60
CA LEU A 93 53.38 13.78 -23.63
C LEU A 93 54.17 12.66 -24.33
N ALA A 94 55.41 12.40 -23.89
CA ALA A 94 56.24 11.35 -24.46
C ALA A 94 55.98 9.97 -23.82
N MET A 95 55.50 9.95 -22.57
CA MET A 95 55.14 8.72 -21.88
C MET A 95 54.00 7.99 -22.61
N LYS A 96 54.01 6.66 -22.54
CA LYS A 96 52.94 5.84 -23.11
C LYS A 96 51.69 5.94 -22.24
N CYS A 97 50.54 6.17 -22.86
CA CYS A 97 49.25 6.22 -22.17
C CYS A 97 48.42 5.00 -22.54
N ILE A 98 47.98 4.25 -21.54
CA ILE A 98 47.15 3.05 -21.71
C ILE A 98 45.87 3.22 -20.92
N TYR A 99 44.74 2.91 -21.54
CA TYR A 99 43.43 2.85 -20.89
C TYR A 99 43.02 1.38 -20.73
N CYS A 100 42.96 0.92 -19.49
CA CYS A 100 42.61 -0.45 -19.11
C CYS A 100 41.62 -0.41 -17.94
N PRO A 101 40.34 -0.05 -18.21
CA PRO A 101 39.35 0.15 -17.16
C PRO A 101 39.03 -1.15 -16.42
N ILE A 102 38.99 -1.07 -15.08
CA ILE A 102 38.58 -2.17 -14.21
C ILE A 102 37.18 -1.83 -13.70
N ASP A 103 36.15 -2.26 -14.44
CA ASP A 103 34.75 -2.10 -14.05
C ASP A 103 34.25 -3.37 -13.36
N THR A 104 33.86 -3.26 -12.08
CA THR A 104 33.29 -4.37 -11.31
C THR A 104 31.76 -4.37 -11.29
N ARG A 105 31.11 -3.44 -12.00
CA ARG A 105 29.65 -3.39 -12.12
C ARG A 105 29.14 -4.58 -12.94
N LEU A 106 27.84 -4.81 -12.84
CA LEU A 106 27.17 -5.83 -13.66
C LEU A 106 27.22 -5.45 -15.13
N ASN A 107 27.61 -6.40 -15.98
CA ASN A 107 27.51 -6.24 -17.42
C ASN A 107 26.15 -6.72 -17.97
N PHE A 108 25.82 -6.37 -19.21
CA PHE A 108 24.55 -6.71 -19.85
C PHE A 108 24.28 -8.23 -19.95
N ILE A 109 25.32 -9.04 -20.09
CA ILE A 109 25.21 -10.51 -20.14
C ILE A 109 24.78 -11.04 -18.76
N GLN A 110 25.39 -10.54 -17.68
CA GLN A 110 25.05 -10.89 -16.31
C GLN A 110 23.64 -10.42 -15.95
N VAL A 111 23.26 -9.20 -16.33
CA VAL A 111 21.90 -8.67 -16.12
C VAL A 111 20.88 -9.53 -16.87
N SER A 112 21.13 -9.86 -18.13
CA SER A 112 20.25 -10.75 -18.91
C SER A 112 20.07 -12.12 -18.26
N LYS A 113 21.15 -12.70 -17.70
CA LYS A 113 21.06 -13.96 -16.93
C LYS A 113 20.23 -13.78 -15.65
N LEU A 114 20.47 -12.70 -14.91
CA LEU A 114 19.75 -12.39 -13.67
C LEU A 114 18.24 -12.21 -13.93
N LEU A 115 17.87 -11.49 -14.99
CA LEU A 115 16.46 -11.29 -15.35
C LEU A 115 15.76 -12.60 -15.71
N LYS A 116 16.46 -13.52 -16.38
CA LYS A 116 15.94 -14.87 -16.68
C LYS A 116 15.75 -15.73 -15.43
N GLU A 117 16.62 -15.56 -14.43
CA GLU A 117 16.56 -16.31 -13.18
C GLU A 117 15.48 -15.77 -12.23
N VAL A 118 15.41 -14.45 -12.08
CA VAL A 118 14.48 -13.78 -11.14
C VAL A 118 13.06 -13.70 -11.70
N GLN A 119 12.91 -13.64 -13.03
CA GLN A 119 11.62 -13.48 -13.73
C GLN A 119 10.73 -12.38 -13.10
N PRO A 120 11.22 -11.13 -12.98
CA PRO A 120 10.45 -10.07 -12.35
C PRO A 120 9.22 -9.69 -13.18
N LEU A 121 8.13 -9.31 -12.49
CA LEU A 121 6.91 -8.81 -13.15
C LEU A 121 7.13 -7.49 -13.88
N HIS A 122 7.96 -6.62 -13.31
CA HIS A 122 8.24 -5.28 -13.85
C HIS A 122 9.72 -4.97 -13.66
N VAL A 123 10.40 -4.53 -14.74
CA VAL A 123 11.79 -4.06 -14.71
C VAL A 123 11.79 -2.56 -14.91
N VAL A 124 12.58 -1.85 -14.11
CA VAL A 124 12.76 -0.40 -14.23
C VAL A 124 14.24 -0.12 -14.40
N CYS A 125 14.63 0.63 -15.43
CA CYS A 125 16.03 0.94 -15.71
C CYS A 125 16.22 2.35 -16.28
N PRO A 126 17.42 2.95 -16.15
CA PRO A 126 17.76 4.15 -16.88
C PRO A 126 17.51 3.98 -18.39
N GLU A 127 16.98 5.01 -19.04
CA GLU A 127 16.67 4.97 -20.47
C GLU A 127 17.88 4.58 -21.35
N GLN A 128 19.09 4.96 -20.93
CA GLN A 128 20.35 4.66 -21.63
C GLN A 128 20.61 3.17 -21.83
N TYR A 129 19.94 2.30 -21.07
CA TYR A 129 20.06 0.85 -21.19
C TYR A 129 18.94 0.21 -22.02
N THR A 130 17.98 1.00 -22.51
CA THR A 130 16.87 0.49 -23.35
C THR A 130 17.19 0.50 -24.85
N GLN A 131 18.30 1.12 -25.23
CA GLN A 131 18.72 1.30 -26.62
C GLN A 131 20.23 1.05 -26.72
N PRO A 132 20.74 0.64 -27.89
CA PRO A 132 22.17 0.41 -28.05
C PRO A 132 22.90 1.77 -28.05
N PRO A 133 24.16 1.83 -27.61
CA PRO A 133 24.92 3.08 -27.59
C PRO A 133 24.93 3.75 -28.97
N PRO A 134 24.77 5.09 -29.09
CA PRO A 134 24.72 5.76 -30.39
C PRO A 134 25.95 5.53 -31.27
N ALA A 135 27.13 5.41 -30.66
CA ALA A 135 28.38 5.10 -31.36
C ALA A 135 28.47 3.66 -31.88
N GLN A 136 27.62 2.76 -31.36
CA GLN A 136 27.63 1.32 -31.64
C GLN A 136 26.20 0.78 -31.77
N SER A 137 25.41 1.35 -32.68
CA SER A 137 23.99 1.00 -32.86
C SER A 137 23.72 -0.47 -33.20
N HIS A 138 24.71 -1.19 -33.73
CA HIS A 138 24.64 -2.62 -34.03
C HIS A 138 24.78 -3.52 -32.80
N ARG A 139 25.24 -2.99 -31.66
CA ARG A 139 25.52 -3.74 -30.43
C ARG A 139 24.27 -3.92 -29.58
N MET A 140 23.36 -4.75 -30.06
CA MET A 140 22.13 -5.10 -29.33
C MET A 140 22.40 -5.85 -28.02
N ASP A 141 23.58 -6.42 -27.85
CA ASP A 141 24.05 -7.02 -26.60
C ASP A 141 24.33 -6.00 -25.49
N LEU A 142 24.35 -4.70 -25.82
CA LEU A 142 24.56 -3.59 -24.88
C LEU A 142 23.24 -2.87 -24.54
N MET A 143 22.13 -3.59 -24.56
CA MET A 143 20.85 -3.12 -24.01
C MET A 143 20.19 -4.19 -23.14
N ILE A 144 19.25 -3.77 -22.31
CA ILE A 144 18.41 -4.65 -21.50
C ILE A 144 17.25 -5.11 -22.37
N ASP A 145 17.25 -6.40 -22.71
CA ASP A 145 16.15 -7.08 -23.38
C ASP A 145 15.42 -7.98 -22.37
N CYS A 146 14.16 -7.63 -22.07
CA CYS A 146 13.32 -8.39 -21.16
C CYS A 146 11.85 -8.37 -21.60
N GLN A 147 11.11 -9.38 -21.17
CA GLN A 147 9.68 -9.52 -21.44
C GLN A 147 8.92 -9.65 -20.11
N PRO A 148 7.97 -8.73 -19.80
CA PRO A 148 7.60 -7.55 -20.57
C PRO A 148 8.74 -6.51 -20.67
N PRO A 149 8.71 -5.59 -21.66
CA PRO A 149 9.74 -4.56 -21.83
C PRO A 149 9.96 -3.75 -20.55
N ALA A 150 11.23 -3.39 -20.29
CA ALA A 150 11.57 -2.56 -19.14
C ALA A 150 10.95 -1.16 -19.25
N MET A 151 10.50 -0.62 -18.12
CA MET A 151 10.11 0.78 -18.00
C MET A 151 11.36 1.63 -17.83
N SER A 152 11.60 2.53 -18.79
CA SER A 152 12.70 3.49 -18.69
C SER A 152 12.36 4.64 -17.76
N TYR A 153 13.39 5.28 -17.20
CA TYR A 153 13.24 6.58 -16.55
C TYR A 153 14.41 7.51 -16.88
N ARG A 154 14.11 8.81 -16.82
CA ARG A 154 15.06 9.92 -16.88
C ARG A 154 15.20 10.60 -15.52
N ARG A 155 16.22 11.44 -15.40
CA ARG A 155 16.44 12.25 -14.19
C ARG A 155 15.20 13.12 -13.92
N ALA A 156 14.72 13.09 -12.68
CA ALA A 156 13.55 13.83 -12.20
C ALA A 156 12.20 13.44 -12.86
N GLU A 157 12.14 12.30 -13.53
CA GLU A 157 10.88 11.75 -14.03
C GLU A 157 10.10 11.03 -12.91
N VAL A 158 8.78 11.17 -12.91
CA VAL A 158 7.89 10.46 -11.99
C VAL A 158 7.28 9.26 -12.74
N LEU A 159 7.73 8.06 -12.40
CA LEU A 159 7.27 6.83 -13.02
C LEU A 159 6.11 6.22 -12.22
N ALA A 160 4.93 6.09 -12.85
CA ALA A 160 3.78 5.42 -12.28
C ALA A 160 3.91 3.91 -12.47
N LEU A 161 4.25 3.20 -11.39
CA LEU A 161 4.42 1.75 -11.44
C LEU A 161 3.06 1.03 -11.33
N PRO A 162 2.78 0.02 -12.18
CA PRO A 162 1.48 -0.64 -12.28
C PRO A 162 1.25 -1.66 -11.15
N PHE A 163 1.30 -1.22 -9.90
CA PHE A 163 0.99 -2.06 -8.75
C PHE A 163 -0.53 -2.20 -8.60
N LYS A 164 -1.06 -3.40 -8.86
CA LYS A 164 -2.46 -3.73 -8.57
C LYS A 164 -2.53 -4.58 -7.31
N ARG A 165 -2.93 -3.96 -6.19
CA ARG A 165 -3.20 -4.68 -4.95
C ARG A 165 -4.69 -4.99 -4.88
N ARG A 166 -5.04 -6.28 -4.86
CA ARG A 166 -6.45 -6.72 -4.64
C ARG A 166 -6.81 -6.74 -3.16
N TYR A 167 -5.83 -7.02 -2.33
CA TYR A 167 -5.98 -7.13 -0.89
C TYR A 167 -4.91 -6.28 -0.23
N GLU A 168 -5.30 -5.64 0.86
CA GLU A 168 -4.38 -4.97 1.76
C GLU A 168 -4.42 -5.68 3.11
N LYS A 169 -3.26 -5.79 3.75
CA LYS A 169 -3.19 -6.31 5.10
C LYS A 169 -3.60 -5.18 6.04
N ILE A 170 -4.64 -5.44 6.82
CA ILE A 170 -5.12 -4.52 7.86
C ILE A 170 -4.98 -5.22 9.21
N GLU A 171 -4.44 -4.51 10.19
CA GLU A 171 -4.33 -4.97 11.57
C GLU A 171 -5.50 -4.41 12.37
N ILE A 172 -6.20 -5.27 13.13
CA ILE A 172 -7.30 -4.88 14.00
C ILE A 172 -6.71 -4.67 15.39
N MET A 173 -6.95 -3.52 16.03
CA MET A 173 -6.52 -3.33 17.41
C MET A 173 -7.18 -4.35 18.34
N PRO A 174 -6.47 -4.89 19.35
CA PRO A 174 -7.04 -5.87 20.27
C PRO A 174 -8.36 -5.41 20.90
N GLU A 175 -8.44 -4.13 21.32
CA GLU A 175 -9.65 -3.54 21.89
C GLU A 175 -10.86 -3.60 20.95
N LEU A 176 -10.63 -3.41 19.64
CA LEU A 176 -11.68 -3.52 18.63
C LEU A 176 -12.04 -4.99 18.40
N ALA A 177 -11.04 -5.86 18.31
CA ALA A 177 -11.25 -7.30 18.10
C ALA A 177 -12.07 -7.93 19.24
N ASP A 178 -11.78 -7.55 20.50
CA ASP A 178 -12.52 -8.01 21.68
C ASP A 178 -13.99 -7.55 21.69
N SER A 179 -14.31 -6.45 21.00
CA SER A 179 -15.68 -5.94 20.88
C SER A 179 -16.52 -6.66 19.80
N LEU A 180 -15.87 -7.42 18.92
CA LEU A 180 -16.57 -8.14 17.86
C LEU A 180 -17.26 -9.38 18.43
N VAL A 181 -18.51 -9.58 18.04
CA VAL A 181 -19.29 -10.77 18.40
C VAL A 181 -19.62 -11.53 17.12
N PRO A 182 -18.79 -12.51 16.72
CA PRO A 182 -19.06 -13.33 15.54
C PRO A 182 -20.27 -14.23 15.76
N MET A 183 -21.19 -14.23 14.79
CA MET A 183 -22.34 -15.13 14.74
C MET A 183 -22.17 -16.11 13.60
N GLU A 184 -22.35 -17.40 13.87
CA GLU A 184 -22.28 -18.45 12.85
C GLU A 184 -23.52 -18.40 11.94
N ILE A 185 -23.30 -18.14 10.65
CA ILE A 185 -24.37 -18.09 9.63
C ILE A 185 -24.46 -19.44 8.90
N LYS A 186 -23.32 -20.11 8.72
CA LYS A 186 -23.20 -21.44 8.11
C LYS A 186 -22.13 -22.23 8.86
N PRO A 187 -22.17 -23.58 8.84
CA PRO A 187 -21.13 -24.40 9.45
C PRO A 187 -19.71 -23.95 9.05
N GLY A 188 -18.96 -23.43 10.01
CA GLY A 188 -17.58 -22.95 9.80
C GLY A 188 -17.45 -21.53 9.23
N ILE A 189 -18.54 -20.79 9.04
CA ILE A 189 -18.55 -19.39 8.60
C ILE A 189 -19.26 -18.54 9.65
N SER A 190 -18.47 -17.73 10.37
CA SER A 190 -18.97 -16.73 11.32
C SER A 190 -18.79 -15.32 10.78
N LEU A 191 -19.76 -14.45 11.05
CA LEU A 191 -19.77 -13.07 10.60
C LEU A 191 -19.92 -12.13 11.80
N ALA A 192 -19.12 -11.07 11.83
CA ALA A 192 -19.23 -9.98 12.80
C ALA A 192 -19.21 -8.65 12.04
N THR A 193 -20.07 -7.72 12.44
CA THR A 193 -20.05 -6.35 11.91
C THR A 193 -18.93 -5.54 12.56
N VAL A 194 -18.06 -4.96 11.75
CA VAL A 194 -16.95 -4.12 12.22
C VAL A 194 -17.26 -2.66 11.95
N SER A 195 -17.38 -1.85 13.00
CA SER A 195 -17.42 -0.39 12.92
C SER A 195 -16.14 0.18 13.53
N ALA A 196 -15.33 0.87 12.74
CA ALA A 196 -13.98 1.27 13.13
C ALA A 196 -13.46 2.47 12.33
N VAL A 197 -12.42 3.12 12.84
CA VAL A 197 -11.66 4.15 12.12
C VAL A 197 -10.40 3.52 11.52
N LEU A 198 -10.20 3.69 10.22
CA LEU A 198 -9.02 3.22 9.51
C LEU A 198 -7.90 4.27 9.59
N HIS A 199 -6.85 3.96 10.35
CA HIS A 199 -5.64 4.78 10.40
C HIS A 199 -4.58 4.21 9.46
N THR A 200 -4.14 5.01 8.48
CA THR A 200 -3.12 4.61 7.50
C THR A 200 -1.86 5.45 7.69
N LYS A 201 -0.74 4.79 7.97
CA LYS A 201 0.58 5.44 8.06
C LYS A 201 1.66 4.50 7.55
N ASP A 202 2.56 4.98 6.70
CA ASP A 202 3.70 4.20 6.18
C ASP A 202 3.30 2.86 5.52
N ASN A 203 2.18 2.83 4.77
CA ASN A 203 1.57 1.61 4.20
C ASN A 203 1.20 0.54 5.24
N LYS A 204 1.03 0.93 6.50
CA LYS A 204 0.44 0.10 7.55
C LYS A 204 -0.96 0.63 7.85
N HIS A 205 -1.91 -0.29 7.82
CA HIS A 205 -3.33 -0.01 7.99
C HIS A 205 -3.79 -0.61 9.31
N LEU A 206 -4.27 0.24 10.22
CA LEU A 206 -4.73 -0.15 11.55
C LEU A 206 -6.20 0.25 11.73
N LEU A 207 -7.04 -0.70 12.10
CA LEU A 207 -8.43 -0.43 12.50
C LEU A 207 -8.50 -0.19 14.00
N GLN A 208 -8.98 1.00 14.36
CA GLN A 208 -9.15 1.44 15.74
C GLN A 208 -10.65 1.52 16.10
N PRO A 209 -11.01 1.32 17.38
CA PRO A 209 -12.36 1.57 17.84
C PRO A 209 -12.80 3.00 17.49
N PRO A 210 -14.08 3.21 17.16
CA PRO A 210 -14.60 4.55 16.92
C PRO A 210 -14.42 5.42 18.16
N PRO A 211 -14.06 6.71 18.01
CA PRO A 211 -13.89 7.61 19.14
C PRO A 211 -15.20 7.68 19.94
N ARG A 212 -15.08 7.52 21.26
CA ARG A 212 -16.24 7.60 22.15
C ARG A 212 -16.86 9.00 22.05
N PRO A 213 -18.19 9.13 21.91
CA PRO A 213 -18.83 10.43 21.93
C PRO A 213 -18.50 11.13 23.25
N ALA A 214 -18.06 12.39 23.16
CA ALA A 214 -17.69 13.18 24.33
C ALA A 214 -18.91 13.32 25.25
N GLN A 215 -18.83 12.78 26.47
CA GLN A 215 -19.80 13.11 27.51
C GLN A 215 -19.70 14.63 27.79
N PRO A 216 -20.84 15.36 27.93
CA PRO A 216 -20.81 16.75 28.34
C PRO A 216 -20.29 16.82 29.77
N THR A 217 -19.00 17.13 29.92
CA THR A 217 -18.41 17.45 31.22
C THR A 217 -18.81 18.87 31.57
N SER A 218 -19.60 19.02 32.64
CA SER A 218 -19.91 20.28 33.29
C SER A 218 -18.64 20.83 33.97
N GLY A 219 -17.77 21.48 33.20
CA GLY A 219 -16.55 22.07 33.76
C GLY A 219 -15.87 23.02 32.79
N LYS A 220 -16.08 24.33 32.98
CA LYS A 220 -15.40 25.39 32.22
C LYS A 220 -13.87 25.31 32.43
N LYS A 221 -13.13 24.83 31.43
CA LYS A 221 -11.72 25.22 31.22
C LYS A 221 -11.39 25.26 29.73
N ARG A 222 -10.84 26.41 29.30
CA ARG A 222 -10.44 26.78 27.92
C ARG A 222 -9.71 25.64 27.21
N LYS A 223 -10.22 25.22 26.04
CA LYS A 223 -9.56 24.26 25.14
C LYS A 223 -8.97 24.99 23.93
N ARG A 224 -7.68 24.76 23.67
CA ARG A 224 -6.95 25.15 22.45
C ARG A 224 -7.53 24.39 21.25
N VAL A 225 -7.60 25.09 20.12
CA VAL A 225 -8.02 24.57 18.81
C VAL A 225 -6.95 23.62 18.28
N SER A 226 -7.35 22.39 17.98
CA SER A 226 -6.58 21.38 17.25
C SER A 226 -7.55 20.66 16.32
N ASP A 227 -7.09 20.49 15.09
CA ASP A 227 -7.68 19.95 13.85
C ASP A 227 -8.98 19.13 13.87
N ASP A 228 -9.73 19.35 12.79
CA ASP A 228 -10.92 18.67 12.28
C ASP A 228 -11.09 17.21 12.74
N VAL A 229 -11.95 17.01 13.74
CA VAL A 229 -12.58 15.71 13.99
C VAL A 229 -13.89 15.71 13.21
N PRO A 230 -14.06 14.86 12.17
CA PRO A 230 -15.33 14.77 11.46
C PRO A 230 -16.42 14.33 12.44
N ASP A 231 -17.53 15.07 12.45
CA ASP A 231 -18.69 14.83 13.29
C ASP A 231 -19.29 13.44 12.95
N CYS A 232 -18.94 12.43 13.75
CA CYS A 232 -19.42 11.06 13.54
C CYS A 232 -20.88 10.96 13.98
N LYS A 233 -21.78 10.98 12.99
CA LYS A 233 -23.20 10.62 13.19
C LYS A 233 -23.30 9.26 13.87
N VAL A 234 -24.18 9.15 14.86
CA VAL A 234 -24.52 7.87 15.52
C VAL A 234 -24.91 6.87 14.43
N LEU A 235 -24.11 5.82 14.27
CA LEU A 235 -24.38 4.76 13.30
C LEU A 235 -25.65 4.04 13.74
N LYS A 236 -26.68 4.04 12.87
CA LYS A 236 -27.88 3.26 13.11
C LYS A 236 -27.52 1.78 12.92
N PRO A 237 -27.99 0.89 13.81
CA PRO A 237 -27.73 -0.54 13.69
C PRO A 237 -28.23 -1.04 12.35
N LEU A 238 -27.43 -1.87 11.68
CA LEU A 238 -27.84 -2.52 10.44
C LEU A 238 -28.79 -3.67 10.78
N LEU A 239 -29.76 -3.90 9.91
CA LEU A 239 -30.74 -4.97 10.10
C LEU A 239 -30.34 -6.15 9.24
N SER A 240 -30.33 -7.36 9.81
CA SER A 240 -30.14 -8.59 9.04
C SER A 240 -31.01 -9.72 9.61
N GLY A 241 -31.50 -10.58 8.73
CA GLY A 241 -32.44 -11.64 9.03
C GLY A 241 -33.33 -11.94 7.83
N SER A 242 -33.86 -13.15 7.76
CA SER A 242 -34.90 -13.53 6.80
C SER A 242 -36.27 -13.38 7.46
N ILE A 243 -37.26 -12.91 6.72
CA ILE A 243 -38.64 -12.77 7.21
C ILE A 243 -39.40 -14.06 6.83
N PRO A 244 -39.71 -14.96 7.78
CA PRO A 244 -40.51 -16.16 7.50
C PRO A 244 -41.94 -15.75 7.14
N VAL A 245 -42.33 -15.96 5.88
CA VAL A 245 -43.57 -15.41 5.31
C VAL A 245 -44.80 -15.94 6.02
N GLU A 246 -44.86 -17.22 6.37
CA GLU A 246 -46.00 -17.82 7.06
C GLU A 246 -46.21 -17.20 8.45
N GLN A 247 -45.14 -16.99 9.21
CA GLN A 247 -45.21 -16.36 10.54
C GLN A 247 -45.51 -14.86 10.44
N PHE A 248 -45.00 -14.21 9.41
CA PHE A 248 -45.24 -12.81 9.12
C PHE A 248 -46.72 -12.55 8.82
N VAL A 249 -47.33 -13.37 7.93
CA VAL A 249 -48.75 -13.30 7.58
C VAL A 249 -49.64 -13.59 8.81
N GLN A 250 -49.33 -14.63 9.59
CA GLN A 250 -50.06 -14.90 10.84
C GLN A 250 -50.02 -13.72 11.83
N THR A 251 -48.92 -12.97 11.85
CA THR A 251 -48.78 -11.79 12.72
C THR A 251 -49.57 -10.59 12.19
N LEU A 252 -49.75 -10.48 10.87
CA LEU A 252 -50.61 -9.47 10.24
C LEU A 252 -52.10 -9.73 10.51
N GLU A 253 -52.53 -11.00 10.52
CA GLU A 253 -53.92 -11.40 10.80
C GLU A 253 -54.32 -11.24 12.28
N LYS A 254 -53.34 -11.23 13.20
CA LYS A 254 -53.60 -11.23 14.64
C LYS A 254 -54.18 -9.89 15.12
N LYS A 255 -55.36 -9.94 15.75
CA LYS A 255 -56.00 -8.78 16.40
C LYS A 255 -55.18 -8.31 17.61
N VAL A 256 -54.94 -7.00 17.70
CA VAL A 256 -54.32 -6.36 18.88
C VAL A 256 -55.44 -6.00 19.85
N GLN A 257 -55.46 -6.58 21.06
CA GLN A 257 -56.30 -6.07 22.15
C GLN A 257 -55.64 -4.80 22.73
N PRO A 258 -56.33 -3.65 22.80
CA PRO A 258 -55.78 -2.49 23.47
C PRO A 258 -55.77 -2.72 24.99
N SER A 259 -54.59 -2.61 25.60
CA SER A 259 -54.50 -2.42 27.06
C SER A 259 -54.98 -1.01 27.41
N LEU A 260 -55.85 -0.92 28.43
CA LEU A 260 -56.50 0.31 28.91
C LEU A 260 -55.48 1.32 29.45
N GLN A 261 -54.82 2.08 28.58
CA GLN A 261 -54.01 3.23 28.98
C GLN A 261 -53.73 4.18 27.81
N SER A 262 -54.77 4.78 27.21
CA SER A 262 -54.70 6.11 26.58
C SER A 262 -55.98 6.48 25.83
N VAL A 263 -57.03 6.87 26.56
CA VAL A 263 -58.06 7.74 25.96
C VAL A 263 -58.39 8.83 26.96
N ILE A 264 -57.66 9.95 26.86
CA ILE A 264 -58.12 11.24 27.35
C ILE A 264 -57.99 12.20 26.17
N TYR A 265 -59.11 12.52 25.51
CA TYR A 265 -59.29 13.83 24.89
C TYR A 265 -60.73 14.32 25.04
N ARG A 266 -60.81 15.55 25.55
CA ARG A 266 -62.01 16.37 25.71
C ARG A 266 -62.51 16.86 24.34
N SER A 267 -63.84 16.74 24.12
CA SER A 267 -64.80 17.80 23.69
C SER A 267 -64.55 18.57 22.37
N HIS A 268 -65.50 18.96 21.50
CA HIS A 268 -66.97 19.04 21.45
C HIS A 268 -67.39 19.14 19.95
N SER A 269 -68.63 18.72 19.67
CA SER A 269 -69.56 19.17 18.59
C SER A 269 -69.58 18.50 17.18
N CYS A 270 -70.82 18.14 16.81
CA CYS A 270 -71.44 17.91 15.48
C CYS A 270 -71.30 16.58 14.71
N SER A 271 -72.41 15.83 14.69
CA SER A 271 -72.86 14.73 13.79
C SER A 271 -72.00 13.46 13.70
N PRO A 272 -72.56 12.25 13.48
CA PRO A 272 -71.75 11.04 13.45
C PRO A 272 -71.01 10.93 12.10
N PRO A 273 -69.67 10.94 12.05
CA PRO A 273 -68.98 10.38 10.91
C PRO A 273 -68.93 8.87 11.09
N THR A 274 -69.13 8.11 10.02
CA THR A 274 -68.59 6.76 9.89
C THR A 274 -67.15 6.74 10.45
N PRO A 275 -66.78 5.78 11.32
CA PRO A 275 -65.45 5.77 11.90
C PRO A 275 -64.40 5.68 10.76
N PRO A 276 -63.31 6.46 10.83
CA PRO A 276 -62.26 6.38 9.82
C PRO A 276 -61.65 4.97 9.82
N LEU A 277 -61.23 4.49 8.65
CA LEU A 277 -60.59 3.17 8.44
C LEU A 277 -59.45 2.93 9.44
N SER A 278 -58.77 4.00 9.87
CA SER A 278 -57.74 4.00 10.92
C SER A 278 -58.23 3.48 12.29
N PHE A 279 -59.48 3.75 12.68
CA PHE A 279 -60.08 3.27 13.94
C PHE A 279 -60.50 1.79 13.85
N LEU A 280 -60.90 1.32 12.67
CA LEU A 280 -61.17 -0.09 12.40
C LEU A 280 -59.88 -0.93 12.42
N LEU A 281 -58.79 -0.37 11.88
CA LEU A 281 -57.47 -1.01 11.88
C LEU A 281 -56.82 -1.05 13.27
N GLU A 282 -57.09 -0.11 14.17
CA GLU A 282 -56.63 -0.18 15.57
C GLU A 282 -57.25 -1.35 16.36
N GLN A 283 -58.46 -1.79 15.97
CA GLN A 283 -59.24 -2.81 16.68
C GLN A 283 -59.18 -4.20 16.01
N HIS A 284 -58.77 -4.29 14.74
CA HIS A 284 -58.76 -5.52 13.95
C HIS A 284 -57.38 -5.80 13.30
N GLY A 285 -57.02 -7.08 13.14
CA GLY A 285 -55.90 -7.49 12.28
C GLY A 285 -56.23 -7.20 10.81
N PHE A 286 -55.24 -7.27 9.92
CA PHE A 286 -55.49 -7.09 8.49
C PHE A 286 -56.39 -8.23 8.00
N SER A 287 -57.50 -7.88 7.33
CA SER A 287 -58.38 -8.85 6.69
C SER A 287 -58.04 -8.89 5.19
N ASP A 288 -58.29 -10.02 4.53
CA ASP A 288 -58.06 -10.20 3.08
C ASP A 288 -56.59 -10.05 2.61
N ILE A 289 -55.69 -10.77 3.29
CA ILE A 289 -54.29 -10.89 2.88
C ILE A 289 -54.17 -11.97 1.79
N LYS A 290 -53.62 -11.61 0.63
CA LYS A 290 -53.31 -12.54 -0.44
C LYS A 290 -51.81 -12.75 -0.54
N VAL A 291 -51.37 -14.01 -0.57
CA VAL A 291 -49.95 -14.37 -0.76
C VAL A 291 -49.80 -15.01 -2.13
N GLU A 292 -48.85 -14.53 -2.91
CA GLU A 292 -48.48 -15.08 -4.22
C GLU A 292 -47.01 -15.52 -4.20
N ASP A 293 -46.77 -16.78 -4.56
CA ASP A 293 -45.41 -17.31 -4.70
C ASP A 293 -44.83 -16.93 -6.07
N THR A 294 -43.58 -16.48 -6.06
CA THR A 294 -42.82 -16.16 -7.27
C THR A 294 -41.58 -17.05 -7.35
N ALA A 295 -40.92 -17.06 -8.51
CA ALA A 295 -39.69 -17.84 -8.71
C ALA A 295 -38.52 -17.45 -7.77
N LYS A 296 -38.61 -16.29 -7.10
CA LYS A 296 -37.52 -15.71 -6.28
C LYS A 296 -37.93 -15.39 -4.83
N GLY A 297 -39.18 -15.63 -4.45
CA GLY A 297 -39.70 -15.24 -3.14
C GLY A 297 -41.23 -15.15 -3.13
N HIS A 298 -41.76 -14.27 -2.30
CA HIS A 298 -43.20 -14.14 -2.04
C HIS A 298 -43.66 -12.70 -2.18
N ILE A 299 -44.89 -12.51 -2.65
CA ILE A 299 -45.58 -11.22 -2.68
C ILE A 299 -46.79 -11.31 -1.76
N VAL A 300 -46.85 -10.44 -0.75
CA VAL A 300 -47.97 -10.30 0.18
C VAL A 300 -48.73 -9.03 -0.16
N LEU A 301 -50.01 -9.19 -0.52
CA LEU A 301 -50.92 -8.11 -0.88
C LEU A 301 -51.94 -7.91 0.25
N LEU A 302 -51.97 -6.70 0.80
CA LEU A 302 -53.00 -6.25 1.75
C LEU A 302 -54.08 -5.52 0.95
N GLN A 303 -55.14 -6.22 0.54
CA GLN A 303 -56.13 -5.68 -0.40
C GLN A 303 -56.90 -4.49 0.18
N GLU A 304 -57.26 -4.53 1.47
CA GLU A 304 -57.96 -3.43 2.15
C GLU A 304 -57.13 -2.14 2.24
N ALA A 305 -55.81 -2.25 2.17
CA ALA A 305 -54.88 -1.15 2.42
C ALA A 305 -53.99 -0.83 1.20
N GLU A 306 -54.32 -1.36 0.02
CA GLU A 306 -53.58 -1.21 -1.24
C GLU A 306 -52.05 -1.29 -1.08
N THR A 307 -51.59 -2.21 -0.21
CA THR A 307 -50.17 -2.33 0.16
C THR A 307 -49.56 -3.61 -0.39
N LEU A 308 -48.41 -3.49 -1.03
CA LEU A 308 -47.65 -4.61 -1.59
C LEU A 308 -46.34 -4.79 -0.83
N ILE A 309 -46.09 -6.01 -0.37
CA ILE A 309 -44.85 -6.40 0.32
C ILE A 309 -44.20 -7.53 -0.47
N GLN A 310 -43.05 -7.27 -1.07
CA GLN A 310 -42.24 -8.27 -1.78
C GLN A 310 -41.11 -8.72 -0.88
N ILE A 311 -41.03 -10.03 -0.61
CA ILE A 311 -40.02 -10.66 0.24
C ILE A 311 -39.25 -11.66 -0.63
N GLU A 312 -37.98 -11.39 -0.87
CA GLU A 312 -37.03 -12.27 -1.58
C GLU A 312 -35.92 -12.72 -0.64
N GLU A 313 -35.03 -13.59 -1.10
CA GLU A 313 -33.94 -14.17 -0.29
C GLU A 313 -33.08 -13.12 0.43
N ASP A 314 -32.73 -12.02 -0.26
CA ASP A 314 -31.87 -10.94 0.26
C ASP A 314 -32.54 -9.55 0.23
N SER A 315 -33.85 -9.47 -0.06
CA SER A 315 -34.52 -8.17 -0.23
C SER A 315 -35.94 -8.16 0.33
N THR A 316 -36.36 -7.01 0.87
CA THR A 316 -37.76 -6.77 1.27
C THR A 316 -38.16 -5.38 0.82
N HIS A 317 -39.16 -5.30 -0.05
CA HIS A 317 -39.69 -4.06 -0.60
C HIS A 317 -41.15 -3.88 -0.17
N ILE A 318 -41.47 -2.71 0.39
CA ILE A 318 -42.83 -2.37 0.84
C ILE A 318 -43.29 -1.13 0.09
N ILE A 319 -44.40 -1.26 -0.64
CA ILE A 319 -45.06 -0.18 -1.38
C ILE A 319 -46.42 0.03 -0.72
N CYS A 320 -46.62 1.23 -0.16
CA CYS A 320 -47.85 1.63 0.49
C CYS A 320 -48.16 3.10 0.18
N ASP A 321 -49.43 3.46 0.25
CA ASP A 321 -49.90 4.83 0.07
C ASP A 321 -49.49 5.74 1.25
N ASN A 322 -49.90 7.01 1.20
CA ASN A 322 -49.45 8.03 2.15
C ASN A 322 -50.15 7.97 3.53
N ASP A 323 -50.29 6.76 4.10
CA ASP A 323 -50.76 6.52 5.46
C ASP A 323 -49.58 6.30 6.41
N GLU A 324 -49.27 7.33 7.22
CA GLU A 324 -48.18 7.29 8.19
C GLU A 324 -48.39 6.25 9.30
N MET A 325 -49.63 6.01 9.74
CA MET A 325 -49.89 5.06 10.83
C MET A 325 -49.71 3.62 10.37
N LEU A 326 -50.17 3.32 9.14
CA LEU A 326 -49.92 2.04 8.49
C LEU A 326 -48.42 1.79 8.31
N ARG A 327 -47.67 2.80 7.83
CA ARG A 327 -46.23 2.70 7.61
C ARG A 327 -45.45 2.44 8.88
N VAL A 328 -45.78 3.12 9.98
CA VAL A 328 -45.16 2.90 11.29
C VAL A 328 -45.45 1.49 11.81
N ARG A 329 -46.69 1.01 11.68
CA ARG A 329 -47.09 -0.34 12.10
C ARG A 329 -46.38 -1.42 11.29
N LEU A 330 -46.32 -1.29 9.96
CA LEU A 330 -45.61 -2.24 9.09
C LEU A 330 -44.12 -2.26 9.40
N ARG A 331 -43.49 -1.10 9.58
CA ARG A 331 -42.10 -0.98 10.01
C ARG A 331 -41.87 -1.74 11.31
N ASP A 332 -42.65 -1.46 12.34
CA ASP A 332 -42.46 -2.06 13.67
C ASP A 332 -42.75 -3.56 13.66
N LEU A 333 -43.62 -4.04 12.77
CA LEU A 333 -43.90 -5.46 12.58
C LEU A 333 -42.74 -6.15 11.87
N VAL A 334 -42.23 -5.60 10.77
CA VAL A 334 -41.07 -6.12 10.04
C VAL A 334 -39.81 -6.15 10.93
N LEU A 335 -39.60 -5.11 11.73
CA LEU A 335 -38.47 -5.03 12.66
C LEU A 335 -38.47 -6.10 13.74
N LYS A 336 -39.60 -6.78 14.01
CA LYS A 336 -39.64 -7.92 14.96
C LYS A 336 -39.01 -9.18 14.39
N PHE A 337 -38.96 -9.31 13.06
CA PHE A 337 -38.39 -10.47 12.37
C PHE A 337 -36.92 -10.27 12.01
N LEU A 338 -36.41 -9.05 12.13
CA LEU A 338 -35.02 -8.70 11.81
C LEU A 338 -34.19 -8.53 13.08
N GLN A 339 -32.96 -9.04 13.07
CA GLN A 339 -32.01 -8.81 14.14
C GLN A 339 -31.31 -7.46 13.91
N LYS A 340 -31.16 -6.69 14.99
CA LYS A 340 -30.39 -5.43 14.99
C LYS A 340 -28.93 -5.76 15.31
N PHE A 341 -28.02 -5.31 14.44
CA PHE A 341 -26.57 -5.44 14.58
C PHE A 341 -25.93 -4.11 14.96
#